data_AF-A0A3C1XDZ6-F1
#
_entry.id   AF-A0A3C1XDZ6-F1
#
_cell.length_a   1.000
_cell.length_b   1.000
_cell.length_c   1.000
_cell.angle_alpha   90.00
_cell.angle_beta   90.00
_cell.angle_gamma   90.00
#
_symmetry.space_group_name_H-M   'P 1'
#
loop_
_entity.id
_entity.type
_entity.pdbx_description
1 polymer ?
#
loop_
_entity_poly.entity_id
_entity_poly.type
_entity_poly.pdbx_seq_one_letter_code
_entity_poly.pdbx_strand_id
1 'polypeptide(L)'
;MKTKEFDKVEKNLHKIYFVVAVIISSVLSIGMPLFSEPDGQWHYSVSSNIAHLSNDLSAYGEPIGTGTDVQEAAYQRGDWFEKYFENQIVKMPIEKIPRTSSIPPVLNFNFLGHAIPAFGVWLGYHIYPSVGVMVVVGRLVSSLVASFAICMIIKYLKRGKLLFMALSLTPVIVATTASLSYDTLSYIAALLVFMITINVYEAKRMTWKYALAMLATTVFVMIGTKTNIKILVALFPLVAFVLFLQRRKELGKSSFLNLNRRSLVILSVTGTALLVLALAAVFTFKPSLLFSAYRIIINFMVNLAPGLSTNNIFIGLLVSPYPGYNYMPYWVAGAWYILLVLVMLSEEKFVKSKLLSFGALGLFLANFLGVYHGFLTFLGAGYNPAPNNIVAGAIYGQQGRYFTPFIPLLALGLSNTALPLKILSKRSVLYLTVGLAFVSNFILIFATLFGIYYL
;
A
#
# COMPACT_ATOMS: atom_id res chain seq x y z
N MET A 1 29.03 3.47 27.14
CA MET A 1 29.45 3.37 25.72
C MET A 1 28.34 2.91 24.77
N LYS A 2 27.48 1.93 25.15
CA LYS A 2 26.42 1.34 24.28
C LYS A 2 25.25 2.25 23.87
N THR A 3 24.89 3.29 24.64
CA THR A 3 23.75 4.19 24.35
C THR A 3 24.06 5.23 23.27
N LYS A 4 25.25 5.85 23.29
CA LYS A 4 25.67 6.85 22.28
C LYS A 4 25.78 6.30 20.86
N GLU A 5 26.18 5.03 20.73
CA GLU A 5 26.27 4.35 19.44
C GLU A 5 24.88 4.08 18.85
N PHE A 6 23.90 3.73 19.70
CA PHE A 6 22.54 3.48 19.28
C PHE A 6 21.80 4.75 18.82
N ASP A 7 21.97 5.87 19.53
CA ASP A 7 21.43 7.17 19.11
C ASP A 7 21.96 7.59 17.73
N LYS A 8 23.18 7.15 17.38
CA LYS A 8 23.78 7.35 16.05
C LYS A 8 23.13 6.44 14.99
N VAL A 9 22.78 5.20 15.33
CA VAL A 9 22.07 4.29 14.42
C VAL A 9 20.65 4.78 14.14
N GLU A 10 19.91 5.22 15.17
CA GLU A 10 18.56 5.76 15.00
C GLU A 10 18.52 6.99 14.09
N LYS A 11 19.52 7.87 14.21
CA LYS A 11 19.68 9.02 13.31
C LYS A 11 19.93 8.61 11.86
N ASN A 12 20.50 7.43 11.62
CA ASN A 12 20.87 6.95 10.29
C ASN A 12 19.91 5.90 9.70
N LEU A 13 18.76 5.61 10.34
CA LEU A 13 17.79 4.62 9.83
C LEU A 13 17.37 4.87 8.38
N HIS A 14 17.20 6.15 7.98
CA HIS A 14 16.89 6.53 6.60
C HIS A 14 17.98 6.10 5.60
N LYS A 15 19.27 6.17 5.99
CA LYS A 15 20.39 5.73 5.15
C LYS A 15 20.44 4.22 5.05
N ILE A 16 20.22 3.52 6.17
CA ILE A 16 20.17 2.05 6.19
C ILE A 16 19.02 1.58 5.29
N TYR A 17 17.83 2.17 5.46
CA TYR A 17 16.69 1.91 4.58
C TYR A 17 17.07 2.10 3.11
N PHE A 18 17.64 3.26 2.75
CA PHE A 18 17.95 3.56 1.35
C PHE A 18 18.90 2.54 0.72
N VAL A 19 19.97 2.17 1.43
CA VAL A 19 20.93 1.17 0.94
C VAL A 19 20.26 -0.19 0.77
N VAL A 20 19.52 -0.66 1.78
CA VAL A 20 18.85 -1.97 1.73
C VAL A 20 17.77 -2.00 0.65
N ALA A 21 16.95 -0.95 0.57
CA ALA A 21 15.88 -0.84 -0.41
C ALA A 21 16.42 -0.83 -1.84
N VAL A 22 17.44 -0.03 -2.15
CA VAL A 22 18.05 0.03 -3.49
C VAL A 22 18.64 -1.32 -3.88
N ILE A 23 19.39 -1.99 -2.99
CA ILE A 23 19.97 -3.30 -3.30
C ILE A 23 18.87 -4.32 -3.64
N ILE A 24 17.88 -4.46 -2.76
CA ILE A 24 16.80 -5.43 -2.95
C ILE A 24 15.97 -5.08 -4.18
N SER A 25 15.58 -3.81 -4.35
CA SER A 25 14.74 -3.38 -5.46
C SER A 25 15.45 -3.50 -6.80
N SER A 26 16.77 -3.29 -6.87
CA SER A 26 17.55 -3.55 -8.08
C SER A 26 17.54 -5.03 -8.45
N VAL A 27 17.74 -5.93 -7.47
CA VAL A 27 17.65 -7.38 -7.70
C VAL A 27 16.26 -7.78 -8.20
N LEU A 28 15.18 -7.28 -7.58
CA LEU A 28 13.81 -7.56 -8.01
C LEU A 28 13.49 -6.95 -9.38
N SER A 29 13.96 -5.73 -9.67
CA SER A 29 13.71 -5.05 -10.94
C SER A 29 14.26 -5.82 -12.13
N ILE A 30 15.43 -6.46 -11.94
CA ILE A 30 16.13 -7.23 -12.97
C ILE A 30 15.62 -8.67 -13.02
N GLY A 31 15.48 -9.32 -11.86
CA GLY A 31 15.31 -10.76 -11.79
C GLY A 31 13.87 -11.27 -11.67
N MET A 32 12.89 -10.41 -11.37
CA MET A 32 11.48 -10.82 -11.42
C MET A 32 10.99 -10.90 -12.87
N PRO A 33 10.12 -11.87 -13.22
CA PRO A 33 9.49 -11.92 -14.53
C PRO A 33 8.84 -10.59 -14.93
N LEU A 34 8.68 -10.37 -16.23
CA LEU A 34 7.98 -9.19 -16.71
C LEU A 34 6.54 -9.26 -16.20
N PHE A 35 5.95 -8.12 -15.88
CA PHE A 35 4.55 -8.05 -15.43
C PHE A 35 4.20 -8.92 -14.21
N SER A 36 5.18 -9.25 -13.35
CA SER A 36 4.99 -9.98 -12.08
C SER A 36 4.11 -9.25 -11.06
N GLU A 37 3.87 -7.96 -11.27
CA GLU A 37 2.90 -7.18 -10.55
C GLU A 37 1.48 -7.35 -11.13
N PRO A 38 0.44 -7.27 -10.28
CA PRO A 38 -0.94 -7.28 -10.76
C PRO A 38 -1.19 -6.15 -11.75
N ASP A 39 -1.85 -6.48 -12.86
CA ASP A 39 -2.06 -5.58 -14.01
C ASP A 39 -0.75 -5.05 -14.64
N GLY A 40 0.37 -5.78 -14.53
CA GLY A 40 1.68 -5.33 -15.04
C GLY A 40 1.72 -4.96 -16.53
N GLN A 41 1.06 -5.74 -17.39
CA GLN A 41 0.94 -5.43 -18.82
C GLN A 41 0.24 -4.07 -19.03
N TRP A 42 -0.84 -3.82 -18.27
CA TRP A 42 -1.56 -2.55 -18.33
C TRP A 42 -0.70 -1.39 -17.81
N HIS A 43 0.04 -1.59 -16.72
CA HIS A 43 0.97 -0.58 -16.19
C HIS A 43 2.02 -0.20 -17.23
N TYR A 44 2.61 -1.20 -17.88
CA TYR A 44 3.56 -0.99 -18.96
C TYR A 44 2.93 -0.23 -20.14
N SER A 45 1.76 -0.64 -20.63
CA SER A 45 1.09 0.03 -21.75
C SER A 45 0.74 1.49 -21.44
N VAL A 46 0.30 1.80 -20.22
CA VAL A 46 0.08 3.21 -19.82
C VAL A 46 1.40 3.99 -19.81
N SER A 47 2.47 3.42 -19.24
CA SER A 47 3.80 4.05 -19.21
C SER A 47 4.39 4.27 -20.61
N SER A 48 4.29 3.29 -21.51
CA SER A 48 4.79 3.41 -22.87
C SER A 48 3.96 4.40 -23.69
N ASN A 49 2.64 4.47 -23.50
CA ASN A 49 1.78 5.48 -24.12
C ASN A 49 2.13 6.91 -23.67
N ILE A 50 2.36 7.13 -22.37
CA ILE A 50 2.79 8.45 -21.85
C ILE A 50 4.15 8.85 -22.47
N ALA A 51 5.03 7.88 -22.72
CA ALA A 51 6.31 8.10 -23.38
C ALA A 51 6.21 8.22 -24.92
N HIS A 52 5.02 8.10 -25.51
CA HIS A 52 4.80 8.00 -26.96
C HIS A 52 5.54 6.82 -27.64
N LEU A 53 5.68 5.71 -26.92
CA LEU A 53 6.38 4.47 -27.32
C LEU A 53 5.44 3.26 -27.35
N SER A 54 4.20 3.50 -27.76
CA SER A 54 3.14 2.51 -27.89
C SER A 54 3.53 1.32 -28.76
N ASN A 55 3.24 0.12 -28.27
CA ASN A 55 3.65 -1.13 -28.91
C ASN A 55 2.63 -2.26 -28.71
N ASP A 56 2.69 -3.24 -29.61
CA ASP A 56 1.85 -4.43 -29.60
C ASP A 56 2.47 -5.52 -28.73
N LEU A 57 1.89 -5.77 -27.56
CA LEU A 57 2.31 -6.86 -26.68
C LEU A 57 1.96 -8.25 -27.26
N SER A 58 0.91 -8.35 -28.09
CA SER A 58 0.50 -9.64 -28.67
C SER A 58 1.53 -10.20 -29.66
N ALA A 59 2.38 -9.34 -30.23
CA ALA A 59 3.54 -9.74 -31.03
C ALA A 59 4.56 -10.59 -30.23
N TYR A 60 4.54 -10.47 -28.89
CA TYR A 60 5.34 -11.28 -27.96
C TYR A 60 4.50 -12.36 -27.29
N GLY A 61 3.33 -12.68 -27.84
CA GLY A 61 2.40 -13.63 -27.24
C GLY A 61 1.83 -13.17 -25.91
N GLU A 62 1.86 -11.88 -25.58
CA GLU A 62 1.28 -11.28 -24.37
C GLU A 62 -0.11 -10.68 -24.69
N PRO A 63 -1.21 -11.46 -24.57
CA PRO A 63 -2.56 -10.92 -24.77
C PRO A 63 -2.96 -10.01 -23.61
N ILE A 64 -4.15 -9.40 -23.73
CA ILE A 64 -4.74 -8.65 -22.62
C ILE A 64 -4.94 -9.59 -21.42
N GLY A 65 -4.19 -9.39 -20.36
CA GLY A 65 -4.29 -10.23 -19.17
C GLY A 65 -3.75 -9.56 -17.91
N THR A 66 -3.27 -10.40 -17.00
CA THR A 66 -2.52 -10.05 -15.80
C THR A 66 -1.74 -11.29 -15.36
N GLY A 67 -0.63 -11.09 -14.66
CA GLY A 67 0.20 -12.20 -14.14
C GLY A 67 1.26 -12.66 -15.12
N THR A 68 1.85 -13.82 -14.82
CA THR A 68 3.05 -14.33 -15.49
C THR A 68 2.84 -15.66 -16.23
N ASP A 69 1.64 -16.23 -16.22
CA ASP A 69 1.35 -17.55 -16.83
C ASP A 69 1.72 -17.58 -18.32
N VAL A 70 1.50 -16.47 -19.02
CA VAL A 70 1.81 -16.33 -20.45
C VAL A 70 3.31 -16.45 -20.74
N GLN A 71 4.16 -16.12 -19.77
CA GLN A 71 5.61 -16.23 -19.88
C GLN A 71 6.12 -17.63 -19.56
N GLU A 72 5.33 -18.49 -18.91
CA GLU A 72 5.74 -19.82 -18.43
C GLU A 72 6.39 -20.65 -19.54
N ALA A 73 5.72 -20.77 -20.68
CA ALA A 73 6.25 -21.53 -21.83
C ALA A 73 7.60 -21.00 -22.31
N ALA A 74 7.83 -19.68 -22.24
CA ALA A 74 9.10 -19.09 -22.67
C ALA A 74 10.23 -19.31 -21.66
N TYR A 75 9.90 -19.28 -20.36
CA TYR A 75 10.85 -19.60 -19.30
C TYR A 75 11.23 -21.08 -19.34
N GLN A 76 10.26 -21.99 -19.44
CA GLN A 76 10.49 -23.44 -19.46
C GLN A 76 11.29 -23.91 -20.70
N ARG A 77 11.10 -23.26 -21.86
CA ARG A 77 11.90 -23.54 -23.07
C ARG A 77 13.26 -22.86 -23.10
N GLY A 78 13.49 -21.87 -22.25
CA GLY A 78 14.73 -21.09 -22.21
C GLY A 78 14.87 -20.02 -23.29
N ASP A 79 13.81 -19.72 -24.06
CA ASP A 79 13.80 -18.73 -25.14
C ASP A 79 13.31 -17.34 -24.67
N TRP A 80 13.02 -17.15 -23.38
CA TRP A 80 12.49 -15.89 -22.83
C TRP A 80 13.41 -14.67 -23.08
N PHE A 81 14.72 -14.84 -23.03
CA PHE A 81 15.66 -13.73 -23.23
C PHE A 81 15.62 -13.23 -24.68
N GLU A 82 15.72 -14.15 -25.64
CA GLU A 82 15.54 -13.85 -27.07
C GLU A 82 14.18 -13.18 -27.31
N LYS A 83 13.12 -13.79 -26.78
CA LYS A 83 11.74 -13.34 -26.96
C LYS A 83 11.51 -11.90 -26.47
N TYR A 84 11.97 -11.55 -25.26
CA TYR A 84 11.62 -10.28 -24.63
C TYR A 84 12.74 -9.23 -24.64
N PHE A 85 14.01 -9.63 -24.70
CA PHE A 85 15.15 -8.72 -24.57
C PHE A 85 15.86 -8.46 -25.90
N GLU A 86 15.91 -9.44 -26.81
CA GLU A 86 16.56 -9.28 -28.12
C GLU A 86 15.61 -8.78 -29.20
N ASN A 87 14.32 -9.16 -29.16
CA ASN A 87 13.37 -8.68 -30.15
C ASN A 87 12.97 -7.21 -29.92
N GLN A 88 13.11 -6.39 -30.95
CA GLN A 88 12.70 -4.98 -30.91
C GLN A 88 11.18 -4.84 -30.90
N ILE A 89 10.68 -3.75 -30.32
CA ILE A 89 9.25 -3.45 -30.19
C ILE A 89 8.53 -3.38 -31.55
N VAL A 90 7.39 -4.06 -31.65
CA VAL A 90 6.44 -3.85 -32.75
C VAL A 90 5.57 -2.63 -32.41
N LYS A 91 5.81 -1.50 -33.09
CA LYS A 91 5.06 -0.26 -32.85
C LYS A 91 3.60 -0.42 -33.26
N MET A 92 2.70 0.12 -32.44
CA MET A 92 1.27 0.15 -32.71
C MET A 92 0.71 1.53 -32.35
N PRO A 93 -0.10 2.17 -33.21
CA PRO A 93 -0.79 3.41 -32.85
C PRO A 93 -1.65 3.23 -31.60
N ILE A 94 -1.68 4.25 -30.73
CA ILE A 94 -2.38 4.19 -29.43
C ILE A 94 -3.83 3.74 -29.61
N GLU A 95 -4.51 4.25 -30.63
CA GLU A 95 -5.93 3.99 -30.89
C GLU A 95 -6.23 2.51 -31.17
N LYS A 96 -5.22 1.74 -31.57
CA LYS A 96 -5.32 0.31 -31.87
C LYS A 96 -4.91 -0.57 -30.69
N ILE A 97 -4.32 -0.01 -29.63
CA ILE A 97 -3.90 -0.79 -28.46
C ILE A 97 -5.14 -1.26 -27.69
N PRO A 98 -5.28 -2.57 -27.46
CA PRO A 98 -6.37 -3.06 -26.64
C PRO A 98 -6.23 -2.61 -25.17
N ARG A 99 -7.34 -2.23 -24.52
CA ARG A 99 -7.45 -1.80 -23.10
C ARG A 99 -6.85 -0.43 -22.75
N THR A 100 -5.89 0.10 -23.50
CA THR A 100 -5.26 1.42 -23.26
C THR A 100 -5.15 2.26 -24.53
N SER A 101 -6.30 2.60 -25.13
CA SER A 101 -6.38 3.33 -26.39
C SER A 101 -6.31 4.86 -26.29
N SER A 102 -5.85 5.38 -25.14
CA SER A 102 -5.62 6.81 -24.93
C SER A 102 -4.59 7.06 -23.84
N ILE A 103 -4.02 8.27 -23.83
CA ILE A 103 -3.15 8.76 -22.75
C ILE A 103 -4.04 9.29 -21.62
N PRO A 104 -3.87 8.85 -20.36
CA PRO A 104 -4.64 9.39 -19.25
C PRO A 104 -4.43 10.90 -19.09
N PRO A 105 -5.44 11.66 -18.63
CA PRO A 105 -5.29 13.10 -18.37
C PRO A 105 -4.16 13.38 -17.36
N VAL A 106 -3.40 14.46 -17.55
CA VAL A 106 -2.24 14.80 -16.71
C VAL A 106 -2.58 14.90 -15.21
N LEU A 107 -3.76 15.45 -14.89
CA LEU A 107 -4.27 15.56 -13.52
C LEU A 107 -5.14 14.34 -13.13
N ASN A 108 -4.65 13.14 -13.43
CA ASN A 108 -5.26 11.88 -13.04
C ASN A 108 -4.22 10.99 -12.35
N PHE A 109 -4.65 10.21 -11.36
CA PHE A 109 -3.76 9.32 -10.62
C PHE A 109 -3.06 8.30 -11.53
N ASN A 110 -3.69 7.88 -12.65
CA ASN A 110 -3.06 7.01 -13.64
C ASN A 110 -1.91 7.74 -14.34
N PHE A 111 -2.04 9.00 -14.73
CA PHE A 111 -0.92 9.71 -15.35
C PHE A 111 0.20 9.95 -14.34
N LEU A 112 -0.15 10.54 -13.19
CA LEU A 112 0.83 10.90 -12.14
C LEU A 112 1.58 9.67 -11.61
N GLY A 113 0.86 8.56 -11.42
CA GLY A 113 1.43 7.30 -10.93
C GLY A 113 2.37 6.60 -11.92
N HIS A 114 2.21 6.85 -13.22
CA HIS A 114 3.07 6.26 -14.26
C HIS A 114 4.07 7.26 -14.85
N ALA A 115 4.13 8.51 -14.39
CA ALA A 115 5.06 9.50 -14.94
C ALA A 115 6.54 9.07 -14.76
N ILE A 116 6.91 8.57 -13.57
CA ILE A 116 8.26 8.07 -13.30
C ILE A 116 8.53 6.76 -14.09
N PRO A 117 7.64 5.75 -14.04
CA PRO A 117 7.73 4.58 -14.91
C PRO A 117 7.89 4.92 -16.41
N ALA A 118 7.11 5.88 -16.94
CA ALA A 118 7.16 6.30 -18.34
C ALA A 118 8.52 6.89 -18.71
N PHE A 119 9.11 7.72 -17.84
CA PHE A 119 10.46 8.22 -18.04
C PHE A 119 11.51 7.11 -18.07
N GLY A 120 11.39 6.11 -17.19
CA GLY A 120 12.28 4.95 -17.20
C GLY A 120 12.09 4.05 -18.44
N VAL A 121 10.85 3.84 -18.89
CA VAL A 121 10.54 3.14 -20.14
C VAL A 121 11.14 3.86 -21.35
N TRP A 122 11.01 5.19 -21.39
CA TRP A 122 11.63 6.04 -22.41
C TRP A 122 13.16 5.88 -22.41
N LEU A 123 13.80 5.90 -21.24
CA LEU A 123 15.24 5.69 -21.12
C LEU A 123 15.64 4.28 -21.61
N GLY A 124 14.87 3.25 -21.24
CA GLY A 124 15.10 1.88 -21.67
C GLY A 124 15.04 1.72 -23.18
N TYR A 125 14.07 2.35 -23.85
CA TYR A 125 13.97 2.35 -25.31
C TYR A 125 15.23 2.92 -25.99
N HIS A 126 15.86 3.94 -25.41
CA HIS A 126 17.09 4.54 -25.94
C HIS A 126 18.36 3.73 -25.65
N ILE A 127 18.30 2.78 -24.71
CA ILE A 127 19.36 1.79 -24.50
C ILE A 127 19.20 0.67 -25.52
N TYR A 128 18.03 0.04 -25.55
CA TYR A 128 17.65 -0.94 -26.56
C TYR A 128 16.12 -1.05 -26.61
N PRO A 129 15.50 -0.94 -27.80
CA PRO A 129 14.06 -0.84 -27.93
C PRO A 129 13.37 -2.21 -27.85
N SER A 130 13.59 -2.99 -26.80
CA SER A 130 12.87 -4.23 -26.50
C SER A 130 12.00 -4.10 -25.25
N VAL A 131 10.95 -4.91 -25.16
CA VAL A 131 10.00 -4.88 -24.03
C VAL A 131 10.73 -5.16 -22.70
N GLY A 132 11.62 -6.15 -22.69
CA GLY A 132 12.40 -6.53 -21.51
C GLY A 132 13.29 -5.39 -21.01
N VAL A 133 14.06 -4.76 -21.89
CA VAL A 133 14.94 -3.63 -21.50
C VAL A 133 14.12 -2.43 -21.04
N MET A 134 13.04 -2.09 -21.75
CA MET A 134 12.14 -1.00 -21.39
C MET A 134 11.51 -1.21 -20.00
N VAL A 135 11.03 -2.42 -19.69
CA VAL A 135 10.46 -2.76 -18.38
C VAL A 135 11.52 -2.73 -17.28
N VAL A 136 12.67 -3.37 -17.47
CA VAL A 136 13.72 -3.45 -16.43
C VAL A 136 14.25 -2.06 -16.09
N VAL A 137 14.55 -1.23 -17.10
CA VAL A 137 15.02 0.15 -16.88
C VAL A 137 13.92 1.00 -16.24
N GLY A 138 12.66 0.82 -16.67
CA GLY A 138 11.48 1.41 -16.03
C GLY A 138 11.39 1.11 -14.53
N ARG A 139 11.56 -0.16 -14.15
CA ARG A 139 11.55 -0.63 -12.76
C ARG A 139 12.73 -0.09 -11.96
N LEU A 140 13.93 -0.10 -12.52
CA LEU A 140 15.15 0.43 -11.87
C LEU A 140 15.01 1.93 -11.54
N VAL A 141 14.56 2.73 -12.51
CA VAL A 141 14.33 4.17 -12.30
C VAL A 141 13.23 4.40 -11.26
N SER A 142 12.11 3.69 -11.38
CA SER A 142 10.99 3.79 -10.43
C SER A 142 11.40 3.45 -9.01
N SER A 143 12.15 2.36 -8.84
CA SER A 143 12.59 1.90 -7.53
C SER A 143 13.61 2.84 -6.89
N LEU A 144 14.52 3.44 -7.66
CA LEU A 144 15.48 4.42 -7.17
C LEU A 144 14.78 5.68 -6.66
N VAL A 145 13.87 6.24 -7.47
CA VAL A 145 13.12 7.46 -7.11
C VAL A 145 12.21 7.19 -5.91
N ALA A 146 11.51 6.05 -5.88
CA ALA A 146 10.66 5.67 -4.76
C ALA A 146 11.48 5.45 -3.48
N SER A 147 12.61 4.75 -3.56
CA SER A 147 13.50 4.53 -2.42
C SER A 147 14.06 5.85 -1.88
N PHE A 148 14.41 6.79 -2.76
CA PHE A 148 14.84 8.11 -2.34
C PHE A 148 13.72 8.91 -1.65
N ALA A 149 12.51 8.90 -2.20
CA ALA A 149 11.35 9.57 -1.62
C ALA A 149 11.02 9.02 -0.22
N ILE A 150 10.97 7.71 -0.07
CA ILE A 150 10.71 7.06 1.23
C ILE A 150 11.86 7.32 2.21
N CYS A 151 13.12 7.31 1.75
CA CYS A 151 14.28 7.69 2.55
C CYS A 151 14.12 9.11 3.13
N MET A 152 13.70 10.07 2.29
CA MET A 152 13.44 11.43 2.74
C MET A 152 12.29 11.49 3.76
N ILE A 153 11.20 10.74 3.55
CA ILE A 153 10.11 10.63 4.52
C ILE A 153 10.63 10.12 5.86
N ILE A 154 11.38 9.02 5.89
CA ILE A 154 11.96 8.45 7.12
C ILE A 154 12.93 9.44 7.79
N LYS A 155 13.71 10.19 7.00
CA LYS A 155 14.64 11.21 7.50
C LYS A 155 13.92 12.30 8.28
N TYR A 156 12.82 12.83 7.72
CA TYR A 156 12.07 13.96 8.28
C TYR A 156 10.98 13.55 9.28
N LEU A 157 10.63 12.27 9.37
CA LEU A 157 9.71 11.73 10.36
C LEU A 157 10.26 11.90 11.79
N LYS A 158 9.49 12.43 12.73
CA LYS A 158 9.95 12.65 14.12
C LYS A 158 9.91 11.39 14.99
N ARG A 159 8.92 10.50 14.78
CA ARG A 159 8.65 9.31 15.61
C ARG A 159 8.24 8.14 14.71
N GLY A 160 8.58 6.90 15.08
CA GLY A 160 8.17 5.72 14.30
C GLY A 160 9.07 5.39 13.09
N LYS A 161 10.34 5.82 13.11
CA LYS A 161 11.25 5.64 11.96
C LYS A 161 11.52 4.17 11.63
N LEU A 162 11.67 3.33 12.65
CA LEU A 162 11.92 1.90 12.46
C LEU A 162 10.68 1.22 11.87
N LEU A 163 9.48 1.65 12.25
CA LEU A 163 8.24 1.15 11.64
C LEU A 163 8.18 1.46 10.14
N PHE A 164 8.43 2.70 9.75
CA PHE A 164 8.35 3.09 8.34
C PHE A 164 9.43 2.38 7.53
N MET A 165 10.64 2.24 8.08
CA MET A 165 11.69 1.42 7.48
C MET A 165 11.25 -0.04 7.33
N ALA A 166 10.79 -0.68 8.40
CA ALA A 166 10.42 -2.10 8.39
C ALA A 166 9.28 -2.37 7.40
N LEU A 167 8.21 -1.58 7.46
CA LEU A 167 7.07 -1.70 6.57
C LEU A 167 7.47 -1.52 5.09
N SER A 168 8.34 -0.54 4.81
CA SER A 168 8.78 -0.25 3.45
C SER A 168 9.78 -1.28 2.90
N LEU A 169 10.33 -2.15 3.75
CA LEU A 169 11.20 -3.26 3.36
C LEU A 169 10.47 -4.60 3.26
N THR A 170 9.16 -4.62 3.51
CA THR A 170 8.34 -5.82 3.30
C THR A 170 8.33 -6.20 1.81
N PRO A 171 8.30 -7.50 1.47
CA PRO A 171 8.32 -7.93 0.08
C PRO A 171 7.22 -7.31 -0.79
N VAL A 172 6.01 -7.12 -0.26
CA VAL A 172 4.92 -6.45 -0.98
C VAL A 172 5.31 -5.03 -1.40
N ILE A 173 5.88 -4.24 -0.48
CA ILE A 173 6.25 -2.85 -0.79
C ILE A 173 7.47 -2.79 -1.70
N VAL A 174 8.53 -3.56 -1.44
CA VAL A 174 9.74 -3.49 -2.27
C VAL A 174 9.48 -4.00 -3.69
N ALA A 175 8.64 -5.03 -3.86
CA ALA A 175 8.21 -5.47 -5.19
C ALA A 175 7.31 -4.43 -5.88
N THR A 176 6.44 -3.74 -5.13
CA THR A 176 5.61 -2.66 -5.69
C THR A 176 6.51 -1.50 -6.16
N THR A 177 7.53 -1.10 -5.39
CA THR A 177 8.47 -0.05 -5.81
C THR A 177 9.39 -0.48 -6.95
N ALA A 178 9.68 -1.78 -7.07
CA ALA A 178 10.38 -2.41 -8.18
C ALA A 178 9.47 -2.81 -9.35
N SER A 179 8.26 -2.23 -9.44
CA SER A 179 7.31 -2.44 -10.53
C SER A 179 7.00 -1.12 -11.27
N LEU A 180 6.22 -1.20 -12.34
CA LEU A 180 5.72 -0.02 -13.05
C LEU A 180 4.41 0.51 -12.46
N SER A 181 3.97 -0.04 -11.33
CA SER A 181 2.64 0.23 -10.77
C SER A 181 2.51 1.62 -10.14
N TYR A 182 1.36 2.26 -10.39
CA TYR A 182 0.96 3.48 -9.69
C TYR A 182 0.71 3.26 -8.18
N ASP A 183 0.62 2.00 -7.71
CA ASP A 183 0.45 1.69 -6.28
C ASP A 183 1.64 2.22 -5.45
N THR A 184 2.82 2.38 -6.07
CA THR A 184 4.00 3.02 -5.48
C THR A 184 3.73 4.47 -5.06
N LEU A 185 3.15 5.28 -5.95
CA LEU A 185 2.82 6.68 -5.65
C LEU A 185 1.79 6.77 -4.52
N SER A 186 0.80 5.88 -4.54
CA SER A 186 -0.24 5.76 -3.52
C SER A 186 0.35 5.43 -2.14
N TYR A 187 1.32 4.53 -2.06
CA TYR A 187 2.02 4.20 -0.82
C TYR A 187 2.89 5.37 -0.30
N ILE A 188 3.67 6.02 -1.17
CA ILE A 188 4.48 7.19 -0.80
C ILE A 188 3.60 8.32 -0.26
N ALA A 189 2.46 8.58 -0.93
CA ALA A 189 1.50 9.58 -0.49
C ALA A 189 0.90 9.25 0.89
N ALA A 190 0.58 7.98 1.15
CA ALA A 190 0.13 7.53 2.46
C ALA A 190 1.19 7.80 3.54
N LEU A 191 2.45 7.41 3.31
CA LEU A 191 3.55 7.69 4.24
C LEU A 191 3.74 9.19 4.49
N LEU A 192 3.57 10.02 3.46
CA LEU A 192 3.64 11.48 3.58
C LEU A 192 2.55 12.03 4.52
N VAL A 193 1.31 11.54 4.40
CA VAL A 193 0.20 11.90 5.31
C VAL A 193 0.54 11.55 6.76
N PHE A 194 1.08 10.36 7.02
CA PHE A 194 1.48 9.98 8.37
C PHE A 194 2.64 10.82 8.89
N MET A 195 3.65 11.08 8.06
CA MET A 195 4.81 11.89 8.44
C MET A 195 4.37 13.29 8.89
N ILE A 196 3.50 13.94 8.11
CA ILE A 196 2.98 15.26 8.46
C ILE A 196 2.12 15.19 9.73
N THR A 197 1.20 14.22 9.83
CA THR A 197 0.35 14.01 11.01
C THR A 197 1.18 13.85 12.29
N ILE A 198 2.19 12.97 12.27
CA ILE A 198 3.09 12.71 13.40
C ILE A 198 3.90 13.96 13.73
N ASN A 199 4.44 14.64 12.72
CA ASN A 199 5.30 15.81 12.93
C ASN A 199 4.53 17.01 13.52
N VAL A 200 3.28 17.21 13.09
CA VAL A 200 2.35 18.21 13.62
C VAL A 200 1.98 17.88 15.06
N TYR A 201 1.58 16.64 15.31
CA TYR A 201 1.21 16.20 16.65
C TYR A 201 2.36 16.38 17.64
N GLU A 202 3.56 15.98 17.26
CA GLU A 202 4.75 16.10 18.12
C GLU A 202 5.22 17.55 18.29
N ALA A 203 4.95 18.42 17.31
CA ALA A 203 5.20 19.85 17.47
C ALA A 203 4.23 20.51 18.49
N LYS A 204 3.11 19.86 18.81
CA LYS A 204 2.03 20.35 19.69
C LYS A 204 1.43 21.70 19.28
N ARG A 205 1.71 22.17 18.05
CA ARG A 205 1.22 23.45 17.54
C ARG A 205 1.00 23.39 16.04
N MET A 206 -0.08 24.01 15.60
CA MET A 206 -0.35 24.22 14.18
C MET A 206 0.37 25.49 13.71
N THR A 207 1.37 25.33 12.84
CA THR A 207 2.07 26.47 12.21
C THR A 207 1.60 26.61 10.77
N TRP A 208 1.76 27.78 10.15
CA TRP A 208 1.44 27.99 8.74
C TRP A 208 2.14 26.99 7.81
N LYS A 209 3.41 26.65 8.10
CA LYS A 209 4.16 25.65 7.33
C LYS A 209 3.49 24.27 7.36
N TYR A 210 2.95 23.87 8.51
CA TYR A 210 2.21 22.62 8.63
C TYR A 210 0.85 22.67 7.94
N ALA A 211 0.11 23.78 8.09
CA ALA A 211 -1.16 23.97 7.41
C ALA A 211 -0.99 23.90 5.89
N LEU A 212 0.03 24.58 5.34
CA LEU A 212 0.37 24.51 3.92
C LEU A 212 0.77 23.10 3.49
N ALA A 213 1.60 22.40 4.28
CA ALA A 213 2.00 21.02 3.98
C ALA A 213 0.80 20.06 3.98
N MET A 214 -0.13 20.22 4.93
CA MET A 214 -1.38 19.44 5.00
C MET A 214 -2.28 19.72 3.80
N LEU A 215 -2.44 20.99 3.41
CA LEU A 215 -3.22 21.38 2.24
C LEU A 215 -2.62 20.82 0.94
N ALA A 216 -1.32 21.05 0.72
CA ALA A 216 -0.62 20.56 -0.46
C ALA A 216 -0.68 19.03 -0.56
N THR A 217 -0.48 18.32 0.56
CA THR A 217 -0.59 16.86 0.61
C THR A 217 -2.01 16.39 0.38
N THR A 218 -3.03 17.12 0.84
CA THR A 218 -4.43 16.80 0.57
C THR A 218 -4.72 16.87 -0.92
N VAL A 219 -4.35 17.98 -1.58
CA VAL A 219 -4.53 18.14 -3.03
C VAL A 219 -3.82 17.02 -3.79
N PHE A 220 -2.56 16.74 -3.42
CA PHE A 220 -1.79 15.66 -4.01
C PHE A 220 -2.44 14.28 -3.83
N VAL A 221 -2.92 13.94 -2.63
CA VAL A 221 -3.59 12.67 -2.37
C VAL A 221 -4.90 12.56 -3.16
N MET A 222 -5.68 13.63 -3.24
CA MET A 222 -6.98 13.62 -3.92
C MET A 222 -6.88 13.39 -5.44
N ILE A 223 -5.79 13.88 -6.06
CA ILE A 223 -5.55 13.79 -7.51
C ILE A 223 -4.67 12.58 -7.85
N GLY A 224 -3.64 12.30 -7.04
CA GLY A 224 -2.55 11.38 -7.37
C GLY A 224 -2.66 9.97 -6.80
N THR A 225 -3.74 9.62 -6.09
CA THR A 225 -3.85 8.31 -5.42
C THR A 225 -5.19 7.62 -5.63
N LYS A 226 -5.20 6.30 -5.41
CA LYS A 226 -6.42 5.48 -5.38
C LYS A 226 -7.41 5.95 -4.32
N THR A 227 -8.69 5.68 -4.56
CA THR A 227 -9.80 6.08 -3.68
C THR A 227 -9.64 5.64 -2.23
N ASN A 228 -9.11 4.44 -1.98
CA ASN A 228 -8.90 3.96 -0.61
C ASN A 228 -7.93 4.87 0.17
N ILE A 229 -6.84 5.34 -0.44
CA ILE A 229 -5.82 6.19 0.23
C ILE A 229 -6.39 7.54 0.66
N LYS A 230 -7.40 8.07 -0.05
CA LYS A 230 -8.01 9.38 0.23
C LYS A 230 -8.57 9.48 1.65
N ILE A 231 -9.01 8.38 2.24
CA ILE A 231 -9.53 8.37 3.62
C ILE A 231 -8.45 8.77 4.65
N LEU A 232 -7.16 8.59 4.36
CA LEU A 232 -6.07 8.98 5.25
C LEU A 232 -6.00 10.49 5.47
N VAL A 233 -6.50 11.30 4.53
CA VAL A 233 -6.59 12.76 4.69
C VAL A 233 -7.40 13.14 5.92
N ALA A 234 -8.33 12.29 6.38
CA ALA A 234 -9.09 12.52 7.61
C ALA A 234 -8.22 12.60 8.88
N LEU A 235 -6.96 12.13 8.85
CA LEU A 235 -5.99 12.34 9.94
C LEU A 235 -5.68 13.82 10.18
N PHE A 236 -5.75 14.65 9.14
CA PHE A 236 -5.44 16.08 9.22
C PHE A 236 -6.45 16.88 10.06
N PRO A 237 -7.77 16.84 9.78
CA PRO A 237 -8.75 17.47 10.68
C PRO A 237 -8.75 16.81 12.06
N LEU A 238 -8.52 15.49 12.17
CA LEU A 238 -8.44 14.80 13.46
C LEU A 238 -7.29 15.35 14.33
N VAL A 239 -6.07 15.45 13.80
CA VAL A 239 -4.92 15.96 14.57
C VAL A 239 -5.07 17.44 14.90
N ALA A 240 -5.61 18.24 13.98
CA ALA A 240 -5.89 19.65 14.22
C ALA A 240 -6.91 19.83 15.36
N PHE A 241 -7.98 19.02 15.36
CA PHE A 241 -8.99 19.03 16.41
C PHE A 241 -8.43 18.58 17.76
N VAL A 242 -7.59 17.54 17.79
CA VAL A 242 -6.91 17.10 19.02
C VAL A 242 -6.02 18.21 19.60
N LEU A 243 -5.24 18.90 18.76
CA LEU A 243 -4.40 20.02 19.22
C LEU A 243 -5.24 21.20 19.71
N PHE A 244 -6.36 21.49 19.04
CA PHE A 244 -7.32 22.50 19.50
C PHE A 244 -7.87 22.17 20.90
N LEU A 245 -8.29 20.92 21.14
CA LEU A 245 -8.77 20.46 22.44
C LEU A 245 -7.68 20.56 23.53
N GLN A 246 -6.44 20.19 23.20
CA GLN A 246 -5.31 20.31 24.13
C GLN A 246 -5.07 21.76 24.54
N ARG A 247 -5.00 22.68 23.57
CA ARG A 247 -4.83 24.12 23.83
C ARG A 247 -5.98 24.69 24.65
N ARG A 248 -7.22 24.29 24.39
CA ARG A 248 -8.39 24.67 25.18
C ARG A 248 -8.29 24.23 26.63
N LYS A 249 -7.85 22.99 26.88
CA LYS A 249 -7.64 22.44 28.22
C LYS A 249 -6.54 23.21 28.96
N GLU A 250 -5.44 23.54 28.28
CA GLU A 250 -4.36 24.37 28.83
C GLU A 250 -4.85 25.78 29.22
N LEU A 251 -5.80 26.33 28.47
CA LEU A 251 -6.46 27.61 28.77
C LEU A 251 -7.60 27.50 29.82
N GLY A 252 -7.74 26.36 30.50
CA GLY A 252 -8.77 26.15 31.53
C GLY A 252 -10.21 26.03 31.01
N LYS A 253 -10.42 25.93 29.69
CA LYS A 253 -11.76 25.86 29.08
C LYS A 253 -12.21 24.41 28.89
N SER A 254 -12.67 23.78 29.97
CA SER A 254 -13.00 22.35 30.04
C SER A 254 -14.28 21.93 29.29
N SER A 255 -15.25 22.83 29.12
CA SER A 255 -16.54 22.52 28.47
C SER A 255 -16.61 23.04 27.03
N PHE A 256 -16.77 22.14 26.06
CA PHE A 256 -16.97 22.48 24.63
C PHE A 256 -18.30 23.20 24.41
N LEU A 257 -19.29 22.92 25.26
CA LEU A 257 -20.69 23.27 25.11
C LEU A 257 -21.29 23.39 26.52
N ASN A 258 -21.57 24.62 26.96
CA ASN A 258 -22.39 24.87 28.15
C ASN A 258 -23.87 24.68 27.78
N LEU A 259 -24.23 23.45 27.39
CA LEU A 259 -25.60 23.10 27.02
C LEU A 259 -26.39 22.79 28.28
N ASN A 260 -27.55 23.43 28.42
CA ASN A 260 -28.47 23.13 29.51
C ASN A 260 -29.01 21.70 29.37
N ARG A 261 -29.45 21.07 30.47
CA ARG A 261 -29.88 19.65 30.51
C ARG A 261 -30.93 19.33 29.44
N ARG A 262 -31.84 20.27 29.16
CA ARG A 262 -32.85 20.15 28.08
C ARG A 262 -32.21 20.09 26.68
N SER A 263 -31.23 20.94 26.40
CA SER A 263 -30.54 20.99 25.11
C SER A 263 -29.73 19.70 24.87
N LEU A 264 -29.13 19.13 25.91
CA LEU A 264 -28.47 17.82 25.85
C LEU A 264 -29.45 16.68 25.54
N VAL A 265 -30.61 16.67 26.20
CA VAL A 265 -31.65 15.68 25.93
C VAL A 265 -32.15 15.79 24.49
N ILE A 266 -32.47 16.99 24.02
CA ILE A 266 -32.90 17.24 22.64
C ILE A 266 -31.81 16.78 21.65
N LEU A 267 -30.55 17.17 21.86
CA LEU A 267 -29.46 16.77 20.97
C LEU A 267 -29.25 15.25 20.98
N SER A 268 -29.42 14.58 22.12
CA SER A 268 -29.33 13.13 22.22
C SER A 268 -30.48 12.43 21.52
N VAL A 269 -31.72 12.91 21.67
CA VAL A 269 -32.91 12.34 21.04
C VAL A 269 -32.86 12.56 19.54
N THR A 270 -32.56 13.78 19.08
CA THR A 270 -32.40 14.09 17.66
C THR A 270 -31.22 13.32 17.06
N GLY A 271 -30.10 13.22 17.78
CA GLY A 271 -28.94 12.43 17.35
C GLY A 271 -29.28 10.94 17.22
N THR A 272 -30.02 10.38 18.18
CA THR A 272 -30.46 8.98 18.16
C THR A 272 -31.47 8.72 17.04
N ALA A 273 -32.44 9.62 16.84
CA ALA A 273 -33.41 9.54 15.77
C ALA A 273 -32.74 9.63 14.38
N LEU A 274 -31.79 10.55 14.20
CA LEU A 274 -30.99 10.65 12.98
C LEU A 274 -30.12 9.42 12.76
N LEU A 275 -29.58 8.82 13.82
CA LEU A 275 -28.81 7.59 13.72
C LEU A 275 -29.69 6.39 13.34
N VAL A 276 -30.91 6.30 13.89
CA VAL A 276 -31.90 5.28 13.50
C VAL A 276 -32.34 5.46 12.05
N LEU A 277 -32.62 6.70 11.61
CA LEU A 277 -32.97 7.00 10.22
C LEU A 277 -31.81 6.72 9.25
N ALA A 278 -30.58 7.06 9.63
CA ALA A 278 -29.39 6.74 8.87
C ALA A 278 -29.18 5.23 8.77
N LEU A 279 -29.34 4.49 9.87
CA LEU A 279 -29.30 3.03 9.86
C LEU A 279 -30.40 2.45 8.95
N ALA A 280 -31.65 2.93 9.08
CA ALA A 280 -32.78 2.49 8.26
C ALA A 280 -32.54 2.74 6.76
N ALA A 281 -32.00 3.90 6.38
CA ALA A 281 -31.63 4.20 5.00
C ALA A 281 -30.48 3.29 4.51
N VAL A 282 -29.50 2.99 5.37
CA VAL A 282 -28.40 2.06 5.04
C VAL A 282 -28.91 0.61 4.86
N PHE A 283 -29.99 0.22 5.53
CA PHE A 283 -30.63 -1.09 5.30
C PHE A 283 -31.38 -1.18 3.96
N THR A 284 -31.83 -0.05 3.39
CA THR A 284 -32.55 -0.03 2.10
C THR A 284 -31.65 0.13 0.88
N PHE A 285 -30.43 0.65 1.03
CA PHE A 285 -29.45 0.70 -0.06
C PHE A 285 -28.98 -0.71 -0.46
N LYS A 286 -28.88 -0.97 -1.78
CA LYS A 286 -28.30 -2.22 -2.29
C LYS A 286 -26.79 -2.03 -2.54
N PRO A 287 -25.92 -2.97 -2.13
CA PRO A 287 -26.22 -4.15 -1.32
C PRO A 287 -26.60 -3.79 0.12
N SER A 288 -27.61 -4.47 0.68
CA SER A 288 -28.10 -4.18 2.03
C SER A 288 -27.04 -4.41 3.10
N LEU A 289 -27.17 -3.76 4.25
CA LEU A 289 -26.26 -3.96 5.38
C LEU A 289 -26.21 -5.43 5.81
N LEU A 290 -27.36 -6.13 5.84
CA LEU A 290 -27.42 -7.56 6.18
C LEU A 290 -26.67 -8.42 5.17
N PHE A 291 -26.82 -8.17 3.87
CA PHE A 291 -26.07 -8.87 2.83
C PHE A 291 -24.56 -8.62 2.96
N SER A 292 -24.19 -7.36 3.22
CA SER A 292 -22.80 -6.95 3.42
C SER A 292 -22.19 -7.64 4.65
N ALA A 293 -22.91 -7.64 5.78
CA ALA A 293 -22.49 -8.24 7.03
C ALA A 293 -22.35 -9.76 6.90
N TYR A 294 -23.34 -10.44 6.30
CA TYR A 294 -23.30 -11.86 6.00
C TYR A 294 -22.01 -12.23 5.24
N ARG A 295 -21.73 -11.54 4.13
CA ARG A 295 -20.55 -11.84 3.32
C ARG A 295 -19.25 -11.54 4.05
N ILE A 296 -19.15 -10.42 4.77
CA ILE A 296 -17.96 -10.12 5.59
C ILE A 296 -17.75 -11.21 6.63
N ILE A 297 -18.78 -11.61 7.37
CA ILE A 297 -18.68 -12.69 8.38
C ILE A 297 -18.17 -13.98 7.74
N ILE A 298 -18.75 -14.39 6.61
CA ILE A 298 -18.34 -15.61 5.89
C ILE A 298 -16.84 -15.58 5.53
N ASN A 299 -16.30 -14.45 5.07
CA ASN A 299 -14.88 -14.34 4.69
C ASN A 299 -13.91 -14.53 5.86
N PHE A 300 -14.34 -14.29 7.10
CA PHE A 300 -13.48 -14.39 8.28
C PHE A 300 -13.78 -15.59 9.17
N MET A 301 -15.00 -16.14 9.10
CA MET A 301 -15.42 -17.26 9.94
C MET A 301 -15.35 -18.60 9.22
N VAL A 302 -15.42 -18.62 7.87
CA VAL A 302 -15.49 -19.86 7.10
C VAL A 302 -14.38 -19.90 6.05
N ASN A 303 -13.57 -20.96 6.08
CA ASN A 303 -12.63 -21.23 5.00
C ASN A 303 -13.36 -21.87 3.81
N LEU A 304 -13.90 -21.05 2.92
CA LEU A 304 -14.60 -21.48 1.70
C LEU A 304 -13.66 -21.96 0.58
N ALA A 305 -12.35 -21.99 0.81
CA ALA A 305 -11.35 -22.60 -0.06
C ALA A 305 -10.46 -23.54 0.77
N PRO A 306 -10.99 -24.68 1.24
CA PRO A 306 -10.25 -25.62 2.08
C PRO A 306 -9.07 -26.21 1.30
N GLY A 307 -7.89 -25.62 1.50
CA GLY A 307 -6.63 -25.94 0.84
C GLY A 307 -5.59 -24.84 1.12
N LEU A 308 -4.33 -25.06 0.76
CA LEU A 308 -3.29 -24.02 0.80
C LEU A 308 -3.47 -23.08 -0.41
N SER A 309 -4.61 -22.39 -0.50
CA SER A 309 -4.81 -21.36 -1.52
C SER A 309 -3.84 -20.22 -1.24
N THR A 310 -2.84 -20.08 -2.12
CA THR A 310 -1.84 -19.01 -2.05
C THR A 310 -2.50 -17.65 -2.18
N ASN A 311 -3.66 -17.54 -2.86
CA ASN A 311 -4.43 -16.32 -3.06
C ASN A 311 -5.20 -15.87 -1.81
N ASN A 312 -4.45 -15.46 -0.78
CA ASN A 312 -4.95 -15.06 0.53
C ASN A 312 -4.55 -13.60 0.86
N ILE A 313 -5.52 -12.80 1.32
CA ILE A 313 -5.31 -11.41 1.75
C ILE A 313 -4.20 -11.26 2.79
N PHE A 314 -4.04 -12.24 3.69
CA PHE A 314 -3.08 -12.19 4.79
C PHE A 314 -1.66 -12.48 4.31
N ILE A 315 -1.45 -13.28 3.27
CA ILE A 315 -0.12 -13.38 2.65
C ILE A 315 0.16 -12.10 1.86
N GLY A 316 -0.85 -11.63 1.11
CA GLY A 316 -0.74 -10.44 0.27
C GLY A 316 -0.60 -9.11 1.02
N LEU A 317 -0.68 -9.11 2.34
CA LEU A 317 -0.57 -7.90 3.16
C LEU A 317 0.87 -7.42 3.30
N LEU A 318 1.83 -8.34 3.42
CA LEU A 318 3.23 -8.02 3.68
C LEU A 318 4.20 -8.75 2.76
N VAL A 319 3.87 -9.96 2.32
CA VAL A 319 4.89 -10.90 1.83
C VAL A 319 4.73 -11.28 0.38
N SER A 320 3.52 -11.33 -0.15
CA SER A 320 3.30 -11.78 -1.52
C SER A 320 2.51 -10.76 -2.33
N PRO A 321 3.17 -9.89 -3.12
CA PRO A 321 2.47 -8.84 -3.87
C PRO A 321 1.41 -9.39 -4.83
N TYR A 322 1.63 -10.58 -5.37
CA TYR A 322 0.71 -11.31 -6.22
C TYR A 322 0.68 -12.81 -5.86
N PRO A 323 -0.09 -13.19 -4.82
CA PRO A 323 0.04 -14.52 -4.21
C PRO A 323 -0.25 -15.71 -5.13
N GLY A 324 -1.06 -15.53 -6.18
CA GLY A 324 -1.29 -16.57 -7.19
C GLY A 324 -0.04 -16.98 -7.97
N TYR A 325 0.99 -16.13 -8.04
CA TYR A 325 2.15 -16.31 -8.92
C TYR A 325 3.48 -16.33 -8.17
N ASN A 326 3.54 -15.83 -6.93
CA ASN A 326 4.79 -15.73 -6.20
C ASN A 326 5.13 -16.98 -5.37
N TYR A 327 4.14 -17.84 -5.08
CA TYR A 327 4.32 -19.07 -4.31
C TYR A 327 5.01 -18.88 -2.93
N MET A 328 4.77 -17.75 -2.27
CA MET A 328 5.42 -17.42 -1.01
C MET A 328 5.00 -18.38 0.13
N PRO A 329 5.96 -18.94 0.90
CA PRO A 329 5.64 -19.75 2.06
C PRO A 329 4.93 -18.95 3.16
N TYR A 330 3.87 -19.53 3.76
CA TYR A 330 3.06 -18.87 4.81
C TYR A 330 3.88 -18.43 6.04
N TRP A 331 4.94 -19.16 6.41
CA TRP A 331 5.76 -18.82 7.57
C TRP A 331 6.43 -17.44 7.43
N VAL A 332 6.71 -17.01 6.20
CA VAL A 332 7.31 -15.70 5.93
C VAL A 332 6.34 -14.58 6.32
N ALA A 333 5.04 -14.76 6.05
CA ALA A 333 4.00 -13.83 6.51
C ALA A 333 3.91 -13.80 8.04
N GLY A 334 3.92 -14.97 8.70
CA GLY A 334 3.97 -15.06 10.16
C GLY A 334 5.17 -14.33 10.77
N ALA A 335 6.37 -14.50 10.19
CA ALA A 335 7.58 -13.82 10.64
C ALA A 335 7.46 -12.29 10.53
N TRP A 336 6.90 -11.78 9.42
CA TRP A 336 6.68 -10.34 9.24
C TRP A 336 5.62 -9.77 10.18
N TYR A 337 4.55 -10.52 10.47
CA TYR A 337 3.56 -10.11 11.47
C TYR A 337 4.15 -9.96 12.86
N ILE A 338 4.92 -10.97 13.30
CA ILE A 338 5.63 -10.94 14.57
C ILE A 338 6.59 -9.74 14.58
N LEU A 339 7.42 -9.59 13.53
CA LEU A 339 8.38 -8.50 13.44
C LEU A 339 7.71 -7.12 13.51
N LEU A 340 6.62 -6.88 12.78
CA LEU A 340 5.94 -5.57 12.81
C LEU A 340 5.37 -5.26 14.19
N VAL A 341 4.83 -6.26 14.90
CA VAL A 341 4.40 -6.08 16.30
C VAL A 341 5.61 -5.75 17.18
N LEU A 342 6.73 -6.46 17.04
CA LEU A 342 7.96 -6.17 17.79
C LEU A 342 8.46 -4.74 17.49
N VAL A 343 8.41 -4.30 16.24
CA VAL A 343 8.76 -2.94 15.83
C VAL A 343 7.85 -1.91 16.51
N MET A 344 6.54 -2.07 16.43
CA MET A 344 5.56 -1.17 17.07
C MET A 344 5.72 -1.09 18.60
N LEU A 345 6.15 -2.18 19.24
CA LEU A 345 6.41 -2.25 20.68
C LEU A 345 7.80 -1.70 21.07
N SER A 346 8.76 -1.71 20.15
CA SER A 346 10.09 -1.13 20.35
C SER A 346 10.14 0.39 20.14
N GLU A 347 9.16 0.95 19.42
CA GLU A 347 9.06 2.38 19.16
C GLU A 347 8.62 3.16 20.40
N GLU A 348 9.12 4.39 20.50
CA GLU A 348 8.75 5.28 21.60
C GLU A 348 7.25 5.63 21.55
N LYS A 349 6.57 5.47 22.70
CA LYS A 349 5.17 5.86 22.85
C LYS A 349 5.10 7.38 23.03
N PHE A 350 4.41 8.06 22.11
CA PHE A 350 4.33 9.53 22.10
C PHE A 350 2.89 10.07 22.06
N VAL A 351 1.90 9.23 21.77
CA VAL A 351 0.49 9.66 21.65
C VAL A 351 -0.17 9.73 23.03
N LYS A 352 -0.43 10.92 23.54
CA LYS A 352 -1.16 11.11 24.80
C LYS A 352 -2.67 11.14 24.63
N SER A 353 -3.16 11.49 23.44
CA SER A 353 -4.58 11.68 23.16
C SER A 353 -5.25 10.36 22.82
N LYS A 354 -6.21 9.92 23.65
CA LYS A 354 -7.07 8.76 23.34
C LYS A 354 -7.86 8.98 22.04
N LEU A 355 -8.30 10.21 21.76
CA LEU A 355 -9.04 10.53 20.55
C LEU A 355 -8.21 10.31 19.28
N LEU A 356 -6.91 10.65 19.32
CA LEU A 356 -6.03 10.40 18.18
C LEU A 356 -5.81 8.89 17.98
N SER A 357 -5.56 8.14 19.07
CA SER A 357 -5.38 6.69 19.00
C SER A 357 -6.63 5.96 18.49
N PHE A 358 -7.80 6.22 19.10
CA PHE A 358 -9.06 5.59 18.67
C PHE A 358 -9.51 6.08 17.30
N GLY A 359 -9.29 7.36 16.97
CA GLY A 359 -9.58 7.88 15.64
C GLY A 359 -8.74 7.21 14.56
N ALA A 360 -7.45 6.96 14.81
CA ALA A 360 -6.59 6.20 13.89
C ALA A 360 -7.08 4.76 13.70
N LEU A 361 -7.43 4.05 14.79
CA LEU A 361 -8.02 2.71 14.70
C LEU A 361 -9.37 2.70 13.99
N GLY A 362 -10.21 3.71 14.22
CA GLY A 362 -11.48 3.90 13.52
C GLY A 362 -11.29 4.11 12.02
N LEU A 363 -10.29 4.89 11.61
CA LEU A 363 -9.94 5.05 10.19
C LEU A 363 -9.42 3.75 9.56
N PHE A 364 -8.68 2.94 10.32
CA PHE A 364 -8.23 1.63 9.84
C PHE A 364 -9.43 0.71 9.57
N LEU A 365 -10.37 0.65 10.51
CA LEU A 365 -11.62 -0.11 10.35
C LEU A 365 -12.49 0.45 9.22
N ALA A 366 -12.56 1.76 9.05
CA ALA A 366 -13.31 2.39 7.97
C ALA A 366 -12.72 2.04 6.59
N ASN A 367 -11.39 2.06 6.44
CA ASN A 367 -10.73 1.58 5.21
C ASN A 367 -11.00 0.10 4.98
N PHE A 368 -10.89 -0.72 6.03
CA PHE A 368 -11.17 -2.14 5.95
C PHE A 368 -12.59 -2.41 5.42
N LEU A 369 -13.60 -1.84 6.06
CA LEU A 369 -14.99 -1.96 5.63
C LEU A 369 -15.22 -1.38 4.23
N GLY A 370 -14.59 -0.24 3.90
CA GLY A 370 -14.72 0.41 2.60
C GLY A 370 -14.18 -0.44 1.44
N VAL A 371 -13.01 -1.06 1.61
CA VAL A 371 -12.45 -1.98 0.60
C VAL A 371 -13.35 -3.20 0.43
N TYR A 372 -13.75 -3.84 1.52
CA TYR A 372 -14.66 -4.99 1.45
C TYR A 372 -15.99 -4.63 0.79
N HIS A 373 -16.56 -3.47 1.12
CA HIS A 373 -17.76 -2.95 0.50
C HIS A 373 -17.60 -2.77 -1.02
N GLY A 374 -16.48 -2.20 -1.46
CA GLY A 374 -16.19 -1.99 -2.88
C GLY A 374 -16.10 -3.28 -3.70
N PHE A 375 -15.83 -4.43 -3.07
CA PHE A 375 -15.77 -5.73 -3.73
C PHE A 375 -17.02 -6.61 -3.49
N LEU A 376 -18.03 -6.13 -2.75
CA LEU A 376 -19.22 -6.92 -2.44
C LEU A 376 -19.91 -7.47 -3.68
N THR A 377 -19.96 -6.72 -4.78
CA THR A 377 -20.64 -7.16 -6.01
C THR A 377 -19.69 -7.74 -7.04
N PHE A 378 -18.41 -7.90 -6.72
CA PHE A 378 -17.41 -8.40 -7.66
C PHE A 378 -17.54 -9.92 -7.86
N LEU A 379 -17.78 -10.34 -9.10
CA LEU A 379 -17.98 -11.74 -9.50
C LEU A 379 -16.71 -12.41 -10.06
N GLY A 380 -15.53 -11.81 -9.85
CA GLY A 380 -14.26 -12.46 -10.23
C GLY A 380 -13.78 -12.22 -11.66
N ALA A 381 -13.92 -11.01 -12.21
CA ALA A 381 -13.33 -10.65 -13.52
C ALA A 381 -13.75 -11.54 -14.71
N GLY A 382 -15.00 -12.02 -14.74
CA GLY A 382 -15.57 -12.68 -15.92
C GLY A 382 -15.86 -14.18 -15.79
N TYR A 383 -15.65 -14.78 -14.61
CA TYR A 383 -16.16 -16.13 -14.34
C TYR A 383 -17.70 -16.12 -14.39
N ASN A 384 -18.27 -16.73 -15.43
CA ASN A 384 -19.68 -17.03 -15.54
C ASN A 384 -19.85 -18.54 -15.83
N PRO A 385 -20.42 -19.34 -14.90
CA PRO A 385 -20.99 -18.93 -13.62
C PRO A 385 -19.95 -18.47 -12.60
N ALA A 386 -20.39 -17.66 -11.62
CA ALA A 386 -19.53 -17.23 -10.53
C ALA A 386 -19.03 -18.45 -9.73
N PRO A 387 -17.76 -18.45 -9.26
CA PRO A 387 -17.22 -19.54 -8.46
C PRO A 387 -18.08 -19.85 -7.22
N ASN A 388 -18.18 -21.13 -6.87
CA ASN A 388 -19.04 -21.62 -5.77
C ASN A 388 -18.79 -20.91 -4.44
N ASN A 389 -17.55 -20.53 -4.14
CA ASN A 389 -17.21 -19.77 -2.94
C ASN A 389 -17.85 -18.37 -2.94
N ILE A 390 -17.92 -17.68 -4.08
CA ILE A 390 -18.59 -16.39 -4.22
C ILE A 390 -20.10 -16.55 -4.03
N VAL A 391 -20.69 -17.59 -4.62
CA VAL A 391 -22.10 -17.94 -4.44
C VAL A 391 -22.41 -18.24 -2.97
N ALA A 392 -21.50 -18.94 -2.28
CA ALA A 392 -21.57 -19.22 -0.84
C ALA A 392 -21.29 -17.99 0.05
N GLY A 393 -21.01 -16.81 -0.52
CA GLY A 393 -20.86 -15.56 0.21
C GLY A 393 -19.43 -15.01 0.34
N ALA A 394 -18.40 -15.72 -0.12
CA ALA A 394 -17.03 -15.21 -0.17
C ALA A 394 -16.96 -13.93 -1.00
N ILE A 395 -16.15 -12.95 -0.60
CA ILE A 395 -15.95 -11.72 -1.35
C ILE A 395 -14.64 -11.91 -2.09
N TYR A 396 -14.60 -11.62 -3.39
CA TYR A 396 -13.44 -11.91 -4.22
C TYR A 396 -12.77 -10.63 -4.71
N GLY A 397 -11.47 -10.69 -4.98
CA GLY A 397 -10.70 -9.56 -5.52
C GLY A 397 -10.08 -8.62 -4.48
N GLN A 398 -10.34 -8.81 -3.18
CA GLN A 398 -9.59 -8.07 -2.14
C GLN A 398 -8.15 -8.56 -2.14
N GLN A 399 -7.21 -7.62 -2.08
CA GLN A 399 -5.79 -7.91 -2.06
C GLN A 399 -5.18 -7.27 -0.82
N GLY A 400 -4.29 -7.99 -0.14
CA GLY A 400 -3.70 -7.52 1.11
C GLY A 400 -3.00 -6.16 0.97
N ARG A 401 -2.41 -5.88 -0.20
CA ARG A 401 -1.75 -4.60 -0.50
C ARG A 401 -2.64 -3.36 -0.37
N TYR A 402 -3.97 -3.52 -0.41
CA TYR A 402 -4.90 -2.41 -0.17
C TYR A 402 -4.90 -1.93 1.29
N PHE A 403 -4.39 -2.75 2.21
CA PHE A 403 -4.32 -2.46 3.64
C PHE A 403 -2.90 -2.16 4.14
N THR A 404 -1.86 -2.54 3.39
CA THR A 404 -0.45 -2.28 3.77
C THR A 404 -0.17 -0.79 4.05
N PRO A 405 -0.65 0.18 3.23
CA PRO A 405 -0.45 1.60 3.50
C PRO A 405 -1.11 2.08 4.81
N PHE A 406 -2.04 1.31 5.38
CA PHE A 406 -2.82 1.66 6.57
C PHE A 406 -2.23 1.09 7.87
N ILE A 407 -1.23 0.20 7.79
CA ILE A 407 -0.55 -0.35 8.98
C ILE A 407 -0.03 0.74 9.94
N PRO A 408 0.46 1.91 9.49
CA PRO A 408 0.85 2.98 10.41
C PRO A 408 -0.31 3.52 11.28
N LEU A 409 -1.58 3.34 10.91
CA LEU A 409 -2.72 3.66 11.79
C LEU A 409 -2.76 2.76 13.03
N LEU A 410 -2.50 1.46 12.87
CA LEU A 410 -2.41 0.52 13.98
C LEU A 410 -1.29 0.95 14.93
N ALA A 411 -0.16 1.38 14.39
CA ALA A 411 0.94 1.90 15.18
C ALA A 411 0.61 3.20 15.89
N LEU A 412 -0.13 4.14 15.28
CA LEU A 412 -0.61 5.35 15.98
C LEU A 412 -1.55 4.99 17.14
N GLY A 413 -2.38 3.96 16.98
CA GLY A 413 -3.19 3.39 18.07
C GLY A 413 -2.31 2.85 19.21
N LEU A 414 -1.33 2.00 18.88
CA LEU A 414 -0.41 1.37 19.82
C LEU A 414 0.67 2.29 20.39
N SER A 415 0.85 3.49 19.84
CA SER A 415 1.79 4.51 20.33
C SER A 415 1.25 5.29 21.52
N ASN A 416 0.08 4.89 22.06
CA ASN A 416 -0.53 5.55 23.20
C ASN A 416 0.34 5.41 24.46
N THR A 417 0.61 6.52 25.15
CA THR A 417 1.45 6.53 26.36
C THR A 417 0.83 5.79 27.55
N ALA A 418 -0.48 5.54 27.54
CA ALA A 418 -1.16 4.76 28.57
C ALA A 418 -0.92 3.25 28.46
N LEU A 419 -0.35 2.77 27.35
CA LEU A 419 -0.05 1.35 27.15
C LEU A 419 1.35 1.04 27.75
N PRO A 420 1.44 0.15 28.76
CA PRO A 420 2.70 -0.13 29.45
C PRO A 420 3.65 -1.08 28.67
N LEU A 421 3.21 -1.61 27.52
CA LEU A 421 3.95 -2.61 26.75
C LEU A 421 5.13 -1.97 25.98
N LYS A 422 6.35 -2.37 26.34
CA LYS A 422 7.59 -1.99 25.66
C LYS A 422 8.53 -3.18 25.54
N ILE A 423 9.22 -3.27 24.41
CA ILE A 423 10.31 -4.23 24.22
C ILE A 423 11.64 -3.53 24.49
N LEU A 424 12.57 -4.25 25.13
CA LEU A 424 13.81 -3.68 25.64
C LEU A 424 14.88 -3.42 24.57
N SER A 425 14.88 -4.14 23.43
CA SER A 425 16.02 -4.10 22.48
C SER A 425 15.65 -3.70 21.04
N LYS A 426 15.54 -2.39 20.80
CA LYS A 426 15.32 -1.81 19.45
C LYS A 426 16.44 -2.16 18.45
N ARG A 427 17.67 -2.40 18.93
CA ARG A 427 18.81 -2.86 18.12
C ARG A 427 18.59 -4.26 17.54
N SER A 428 18.12 -5.20 18.36
CA SER A 428 17.84 -6.57 17.90
C SER A 428 16.71 -6.56 16.88
N VAL A 429 15.67 -5.76 17.13
CA VAL A 429 14.56 -5.58 16.19
C VAL A 429 15.06 -5.01 14.85
N LEU A 430 15.95 -4.02 14.86
CA LEU A 430 16.56 -3.50 13.63
C LEU A 430 17.32 -4.59 12.84
N TYR A 431 18.16 -5.39 13.50
CA TYR A 431 18.88 -6.46 12.83
C TYR A 431 17.95 -7.53 12.27
N LEU A 432 16.90 -7.90 13.02
CA LEU A 432 15.85 -8.79 12.53
C LEU A 432 15.13 -8.19 11.32
N THR A 433 14.83 -6.87 11.32
CA THR A 433 14.22 -6.19 10.17
C THR A 433 15.09 -6.28 8.94
N VAL A 434 16.37 -5.96 9.03
CA VAL A 434 17.28 -6.00 7.88
C VAL A 434 17.48 -7.44 7.40
N GLY A 435 17.72 -8.38 8.31
CA GLY A 435 17.90 -9.79 7.98
C GLY A 435 16.67 -10.39 7.31
N LEU A 436 15.48 -10.17 7.89
CA LEU A 436 14.23 -10.66 7.32
C LEU A 436 13.92 -10.01 5.98
N ALA A 437 14.23 -8.72 5.78
CA ALA A 437 14.08 -8.05 4.49
C ALA A 437 14.88 -8.77 3.40
N PHE A 438 16.16 -9.06 3.61
CA PHE A 438 16.96 -9.81 2.63
C PHE A 438 16.43 -11.23 2.39
N VAL A 439 16.20 -11.99 3.46
CA VAL A 439 15.75 -13.39 3.35
C VAL A 439 14.40 -13.48 2.66
N SER A 440 13.42 -12.67 3.07
CA SER A 440 12.07 -12.74 2.52
C SER A 440 11.97 -12.24 1.07
N ASN A 441 12.75 -11.21 0.68
CA ASN A 441 12.76 -10.77 -0.72
C ASN A 441 13.57 -11.71 -1.63
N PHE A 442 14.60 -12.38 -1.10
CA PHE A 442 15.26 -13.47 -1.81
C PHE A 442 14.29 -14.65 -2.04
N ILE A 443 13.52 -15.03 -1.02
CA ILE A 443 12.47 -16.06 -1.18
C ILE A 443 11.42 -15.60 -2.20
N LEU A 444 11.06 -14.32 -2.24
CA LEU A 444 10.10 -13.81 -3.22
C LEU A 444 10.54 -14.04 -4.66
N ILE A 445 11.75 -13.63 -5.01
CA ILE A 445 12.28 -13.84 -6.36
C ILE A 445 12.48 -15.33 -6.64
N PHE A 446 13.06 -16.07 -5.70
CA PHE A 446 13.30 -17.50 -5.86
C PHE A 446 12.01 -18.29 -6.06
N ALA A 447 10.98 -18.07 -5.23
CA ALA A 447 9.72 -18.79 -5.31
C ALA A 447 8.91 -18.42 -6.56
N THR A 448 8.95 -17.14 -6.98
CA THR A 448 8.31 -16.71 -8.23
C THR A 448 8.98 -17.37 -9.45
N LEU A 449 10.31 -17.39 -9.48
CA LEU A 449 11.05 -18.05 -10.56
C LEU A 449 10.89 -19.57 -10.51
N PHE A 450 10.94 -20.18 -9.33
CA PHE A 450 10.71 -21.61 -9.19
C PHE A 450 9.31 -21.99 -9.69
N GLY A 451 8.30 -21.17 -9.38
CA GLY A 451 6.96 -21.34 -9.91
C GLY A 451 6.96 -21.34 -11.43
N ILE A 452 7.42 -20.26 -12.07
CA ILE A 452 7.36 -20.14 -13.54
C ILE A 452 8.18 -21.22 -14.29
N TYR A 453 9.22 -21.79 -13.67
CA TYR A 453 10.02 -22.85 -14.29
C TYR A 453 9.46 -24.27 -14.05
N TYR A 454 8.69 -24.51 -12.98
CA TYR A 454 8.45 -25.89 -12.51
C TYR A 454 7.03 -26.19 -11.98
N LEU A 455 6.19 -25.20 -11.71
CA LEU A 455 4.83 -25.36 -11.17
C LEU A 455 3.80 -24.85 -12.17
#